data_AF-A0A4R6U4W4-F1
#
_entry.id   AF-A0A4R6U4W4-F1
#
_cell.length_a   1.000
_cell.length_b   1.000
_cell.length_c   1.000
_cell.angle_alpha   90.00
_cell.angle_beta   90.00
_cell.angle_gamma   90.00
#
_symmetry.space_group_name_H-M   'P 1'
#
loop_
_entity.id
_entity.type
_entity.pdbx_description
1 polymer ?
#
loop_
_entity_poly.entity_id
_entity_poly.type
_entity_poly.pdbx_seq_one_letter_code
_entity_poly.pdbx_strand_id
1 'polypeptide(L)' 'MSVSIRIDNVLYESAKIRAKAEMRSIPQQVAYWAKVGRAALDNPDLPIEFVRDTLVGMEEESEPFEFS' A
#
# COMPACT_ATOMS: atom_id res chain seq x y z
N MET A 1 -18.77 -1.42 4.81
CA MET A 1 -19.13 -2.81 4.50
C MET A 1 -17.84 -3.62 4.43
N SER A 2 -17.77 -4.78 5.08
CA SER A 2 -16.61 -5.68 4.96
C SER A 2 -17.01 -6.92 4.16
N VAL A 3 -16.13 -7.37 3.28
CA VAL A 3 -16.30 -8.61 2.51
C VAL A 3 -15.21 -9.57 2.95
N SER A 4 -15.60 -10.79 3.33
CA SER A 4 -14.65 -11.85 3.69
C SER A 4 -14.06 -12.46 2.42
N ILE A 5 -12.74 -12.53 2.34
CA ILE A 5 -12.01 -13.10 1.20
C ILE A 5 -11.09 -14.20 1.75
N ARG A 6 -11.11 -15.38 1.12
CA ARG A 6 -10.15 -16.44 1.43
C ARG A 6 -8.81 -16.13 0.78
N ILE A 7 -7.75 -16.23 1.55
CA ILE A 7 -6.37 -16.07 1.09
C ILE A 7 -5.55 -17.29 1.47
N ASP A 8 -4.52 -17.58 0.68
CA ASP A 8 -3.61 -18.68 0.94
C ASP A 8 -2.77 -18.44 2.23
N ASN A 9 -2.43 -19.52 2.92
CA ASN A 9 -1.66 -19.45 4.17
C ASN A 9 -0.27 -18.81 3.98
N VAL A 10 0.38 -19.03 2.83
CA VAL A 10 1.70 -18.45 2.54
C VAL A 10 1.59 -16.93 2.43
N LEU A 11 0.54 -16.44 1.76
CA LEU A 11 0.28 -15.00 1.66
C LEU A 11 -0.07 -14.41 3.02
N TYR A 12 -0.89 -15.11 3.82
CA TYR A 12 -1.27 -14.67 5.16
C TYR A 12 -0.07 -14.52 6.10
N GLU A 13 0.79 -15.54 6.19
CA GLU A 13 1.98 -15.48 7.04
C GLU A 13 2.98 -14.42 6.58
N SER A 14 3.14 -14.24 5.25
CA SER A 14 3.97 -13.16 4.70
C SER A 14 3.42 -11.78 5.09
N ALA A 15 2.12 -11.58 4.94
CA ALA A 15 1.45 -10.34 5.33
C ALA A 15 1.60 -10.07 6.83
N LYS A 16 1.45 -11.10 7.68
CA LYS A 16 1.58 -11.00 9.13
C LYS A 16 2.97 -10.54 9.57
N ILE A 17 4.03 -11.10 8.99
CA ILE A 17 5.41 -10.69 9.30
C ILE A 17 5.63 -9.22 8.91
N ARG A 18 5.23 -8.85 7.69
CA ARG A 18 5.44 -7.49 7.19
C ARG A 18 4.58 -6.45 7.91
N ALA A 19 3.32 -6.78 8.18
CA ALA A 19 2.40 -5.96 8.96
C ALA A 19 2.97 -5.60 10.33
N LYS A 20 3.56 -6.58 11.03
CA LYS A 20 4.24 -6.35 12.31
C LYS A 20 5.42 -5.39 12.18
N ALA A 21 6.23 -5.53 11.14
CA ALA A 21 7.38 -4.68 10.89
C ALA A 21 7.00 -3.23 10.50
N GLU A 22 5.87 -3.06 9.82
CA GLU A 22 5.39 -1.77 9.33
C GLU A 22 4.27 -1.15 10.19
N MET A 23 4.01 -1.70 11.38
CA MET A 23 2.96 -1.24 12.29
C MET A 23 1.56 -1.14 11.64
N ARG A 24 1.22 -2.11 10.79
CA ARG A 24 -0.12 -2.25 10.19
C ARG A 24 -0.84 -3.47 10.74
N SER A 25 -2.17 -3.50 10.64
CA SER A 25 -2.91 -4.75 10.76
C SER A 25 -2.68 -5.65 9.54
N ILE A 26 -2.89 -6.96 9.70
CA ILE A 26 -2.73 -7.93 8.60
C ILE A 26 -3.62 -7.57 7.39
N PRO A 27 -4.92 -7.26 7.56
CA PRO A 27 -5.76 -6.85 6.43
C PRO A 27 -5.27 -5.56 5.76
N GLN A 28 -4.78 -4.59 6.54
CA GLN A 28 -4.21 -3.35 5.98
C GLN A 28 -2.95 -3.62 5.16
N GLN A 29 -2.09 -4.56 5.58
CA GLN A 29 -0.91 -4.91 4.80
C GLN A 29 -1.25 -5.56 3.45
N VAL A 30 -2.26 -6.45 3.43
CA VAL A 30 -2.76 -7.05 2.19
C VAL A 30 -3.39 -5.99 1.28
N ALA A 31 -4.20 -5.09 1.84
CA ALA A 31 -4.80 -3.99 1.10
C ALA A 31 -3.73 -3.04 0.51
N TYR A 32 -2.66 -2.77 1.27
CA TYR A 32 -1.53 -1.98 0.82
C TYR A 32 -0.83 -2.63 -0.39
N TRP A 33 -0.51 -3.93 -0.33
CA TRP A 33 0.07 -4.64 -1.46
C TRP A 33 -0.84 -4.65 -2.69
N ALA A 34 -2.16 -4.80 -2.50
CA ALA A 34 -3.13 -4.72 -3.59
C ALA A 34 -3.17 -3.30 -4.21
N LYS A 35 -3.12 -2.24 -3.40
CA LYS A 35 -3.10 -0.84 -3.87
C LYS A 35 -1.85 -0.57 -4.70
N VAL A 36 -0.67 -0.91 -4.18
CA VAL A 36 0.62 -0.73 -4.88
C VAL A 36 0.68 -1.60 -6.13
N GLY A 37 0.31 -2.88 -6.04
CA GLY A 37 0.36 -3.81 -7.17
C GLY A 37 -0.55 -3.39 -8.31
N ARG A 38 -1.78 -2.93 -8.01
CA ARG A 38 -2.67 -2.37 -9.03
C ARG A 38 -2.07 -1.14 -9.71
N ALA A 39 -1.58 -0.19 -8.92
CA ALA A 39 -0.99 1.03 -9.47
C ALA A 39 0.26 0.74 -10.33
N ALA A 40 1.07 -0.24 -9.96
CA ALA A 40 2.21 -0.67 -10.76
C ALA A 40 1.81 -1.38 -12.06
N LEU A 41 0.73 -2.19 -12.04
CA LEU A 41 0.18 -2.80 -13.26
C LEU A 41 -0.40 -1.76 -14.23
N ASP A 42 -1.06 -0.73 -13.69
CA ASP A 42 -1.63 0.36 -14.48
C ASP A 42 -0.53 1.29 -15.05
N ASN A 43 0.67 1.29 -14.45
CA ASN A 43 1.80 2.15 -14.84
C ASN A 43 3.11 1.32 -14.94
N PRO A 44 3.21 0.41 -15.94
CA PRO A 44 4.29 -0.58 -16.02
C PRO A 44 5.69 0.03 -16.24
N ASP A 45 5.75 1.26 -16.77
CA ASP A 45 7.00 1.96 -17.04
C ASP A 45 7.58 2.65 -15.79
N LEU A 46 6.81 2.72 -14.70
CA LEU A 46 7.25 3.34 -13.45
C LEU A 46 7.89 2.32 -12.51
N PRO A 47 9.05 2.64 -11.90
CA PRO A 47 9.60 1.82 -10.82
C PRO A 47 8.61 1.65 -9.68
N ILE A 48 8.57 0.45 -9.08
CA ILE A 48 7.60 0.15 -8.02
C ILE A 48 7.82 1.03 -6.78
N GLU A 49 9.05 1.44 -6.51
CA GLU A 49 9.39 2.39 -5.45
C GLU A 49 8.77 3.76 -5.71
N PHE A 50 8.80 4.24 -6.96
CA PHE A 50 8.17 5.50 -7.34
C PHE A 50 6.66 5.45 -7.17
N VAL A 51 6.02 4.36 -7.62
CA VAL A 51 4.57 4.14 -7.43
C VAL A 51 4.22 4.15 -5.94
N ARG A 52 4.98 3.40 -5.13
CA ARG A 52 4.78 3.34 -3.68
C ARG A 52 4.87 4.72 -3.03
N ASP A 53 5.94 5.46 -3.30
CA ASP A 53 6.23 6.72 -2.63
C ASP A 53 5.23 7.80 -3.06
N THR A 54 4.82 7.79 -4.33
CA THR A 54 3.75 8.66 -4.84
C THR A 54 2.43 8.39 -4.11
N LEU A 55 2.05 7.12 -3.93
CA LEU A 55 0.83 6.75 -3.21
C LEU A 55 0.85 7.18 -1.74
N VAL A 56 2.03 7.23 -1.11
CA VAL A 56 2.19 7.75 0.25
C VAL A 56 2.04 9.28 0.24
N GLY A 57 2.76 9.98 -0.63
CA GLY A 57 2.69 11.43 -0.73
C GLY A 57 1.30 11.96 -1.10
N MET A 58 0.48 11.19 -1.81
CA MET A 58 -0.92 11.53 -2.08
C MET A 58 -1.84 11.48 -0.85
N GLU A 59 -1.45 10.74 0.20
CA GLU A 59 -2.21 10.62 1.45
C GLU A 59 -1.66 11.55 2.55
N GLU A 60 -0.48 12.14 2.33
CA GLU A 60 0.09 13.14 3.22
C GLU A 60 -0.71 14.45 3.12
N GLU A 61 -0.79 15.20 4.23
CA GLU A 61 -1.39 16.52 4.23
C GLU A 61 -0.51 17.47 3.40
N SER A 62 -1.08 18.01 2.34
CA SER A 62 -0.42 19.06 1.56
C SER A 62 -0.66 20.42 2.19
N GLU A 63 0.39 21.15 2.53
CA GLU A 63 0.26 22.56 2.91
C GLU A 63 0.33 23.47 1.69
N PRO A 64 -0.54 24.49 1.58
CA PRO A 64 -0.43 25.51 0.55
C PRO A 64 0.92 26.21 0.65
N PHE A 65 1.65 26.28 -0.46
CA PHE A 65 2.85 27.09 -0.52
C PHE A 65 2.49 28.58 -0.46
N GLU A 66 2.87 29.27 0.62
CA GLU A 66 2.70 30.72 0.74
C GLU A 66 3.91 31.47 0.17
N PHE A 67 3.68 32.27 -0.88
CA PHE A 67 4.66 33.24 -1.36
C PHE A 67 4.68 34.42 -0.39
N SER A 68 5.70 34.48 0.47
CA SER A 68 6.02 35.66 1.28
C SER A 68 7.02 36.57 0.58
#